data_AF-Q4D339-F1
#
_entry.id   AF-Q4D339-F1
#
_cell.length_a   1.000
_cell.length_b   1.000
_cell.length_c   1.000
_cell.angle_alpha   90.00
_cell.angle_beta   90.00
_cell.angle_gamma   90.00
#
_symmetry.space_group_name_H-M   'P 1'
#
loop_
_entity.id
_entity.type
_entity.pdbx_description
1 polymer ?
#
loop_
_entity_poly.entity_id
_entity_poly.type
_entity_poly.pdbx_seq_one_letter_code
_entity_poly.pdbx_strand_id
1 'polypeptide(L)'
;MVDGGGIGGSDESFISFAFAIVSVVMIILYIPWLIRHVRSAVEYYGSSRKKRSGMMSPIEGMWDSLTYIPRALAMLAMNPDMLATGARVCWDEKIFFLRCVMPKFLKFTFRPKILVLWLWAILFSSAMYVTLTFDAHAILGVAPSATTSEIKKAYRALSKRYHPDHNKTDEARVIYVQVRRAYKALVDREAFEEEESKNTHEFSVGIALPRFLTSREHDGLVLFGLLGILIGVPIIVWYKFRGTQKIPHLLWRVYFDKERVTSFMKHFGIPEDAKYVERRDSRRCTLQVLISLGILPPNTRESVLVNFPPFPDFITRCVEVDKNMAYLQNFLDPTAIEILHEYMVSNGIRLLDEFEAAHVEANPSESLDFKAISLAKYKTIRYLFLQHLVQVDEALEELLEAMGGNLPSARKLLNLHVELLDLLRLVFECEGKPLKQHVQKLIAIPQRVSDILDSLEPEIETIYKRLYRNSLQQQLGNKYERRLFKASMRRV
;
A
#
# COMPACT_ATOMS: atom_id res chain seq x y z
N MET A 1 22.38 -12.40 -47.46
CA MET A 1 21.10 -12.15 -46.79
C MET A 1 21.22 -12.74 -45.39
N VAL A 2 20.85 -11.93 -44.40
CA VAL A 2 21.06 -12.06 -42.94
C VAL A 2 21.21 -13.50 -42.45
N ASP A 3 22.28 -13.75 -41.67
CA ASP A 3 22.53 -14.98 -40.93
C ASP A 3 21.32 -15.35 -40.07
N GLY A 4 20.51 -16.29 -40.57
CA GLY A 4 19.47 -16.96 -39.80
C GLY A 4 20.12 -17.91 -38.81
N GLY A 5 20.56 -17.36 -37.68
CA GLY A 5 20.91 -18.11 -36.48
C GLY A 5 19.73 -18.97 -36.06
N GLY A 6 19.98 -20.25 -35.81
CA GLY A 6 18.95 -21.28 -35.65
C GLY A 6 17.99 -21.00 -34.48
N ILE A 7 16.70 -20.87 -34.79
CA ILE A 7 15.60 -20.71 -33.83
C ILE A 7 15.19 -22.05 -33.16
N GLY A 8 15.83 -23.17 -33.50
CA GLY A 8 15.46 -24.49 -32.94
C GLY A 8 16.06 -24.84 -31.57
N GLY A 9 17.10 -24.13 -31.11
CA GLY A 9 17.79 -24.42 -29.84
C GLY A 9 17.79 -23.26 -28.83
N SER A 10 17.41 -22.06 -29.26
CA SER A 10 17.35 -20.87 -28.42
C SER A 10 16.24 -20.95 -27.37
N ASP A 11 15.11 -21.55 -27.71
CA ASP A 11 13.90 -21.43 -26.89
C ASP A 11 13.95 -22.36 -25.67
N GLU A 12 14.44 -23.59 -25.83
CA GLU A 12 14.63 -24.56 -24.73
C GLU A 12 15.67 -24.08 -23.71
N SER A 13 16.81 -23.60 -24.21
CA SER A 13 17.88 -23.05 -23.38
C SER A 13 17.44 -21.76 -22.68
N PHE A 14 16.68 -20.91 -23.37
CA PHE A 14 16.10 -19.71 -22.77
C PHE A 14 15.07 -20.04 -21.69
N ILE A 15 14.18 -21.02 -21.89
CA ILE A 15 13.19 -21.44 -20.88
C ILE A 15 13.88 -22.02 -19.65
N SER A 16 14.89 -22.89 -19.82
CA SER A 16 15.63 -23.46 -18.71
C SER A 16 16.46 -22.41 -17.95
N PHE A 17 17.08 -21.47 -18.66
CA PHE A 17 17.76 -20.32 -18.07
C PHE A 17 16.79 -19.39 -17.31
N ALA A 18 15.64 -19.05 -17.90
CA ALA A 18 14.60 -18.26 -17.27
C ALA A 18 14.05 -18.95 -16.01
N PHE A 19 13.84 -20.26 -16.06
CA PHE A 19 13.45 -21.06 -14.91
C PHE A 19 14.51 -21.05 -13.81
N ALA A 20 15.80 -21.16 -14.14
CA ALA A 20 16.89 -21.10 -13.18
C ALA A 20 16.97 -19.72 -12.50
N ILE A 21 16.89 -18.62 -13.26
CA ILE A 21 16.85 -17.25 -12.71
C ILE A 21 15.65 -17.10 -11.77
N VAL A 22 14.47 -17.49 -12.21
CA VAL A 22 13.25 -17.38 -11.38
C VAL A 22 13.36 -18.24 -10.12
N SER A 23 13.95 -19.42 -10.19
CA SER A 23 14.19 -20.28 -9.03
C SER A 23 15.16 -19.65 -8.03
N VAL A 24 16.23 -19.01 -8.50
CA VAL A 24 17.17 -18.27 -7.62
C VAL A 24 16.48 -17.07 -6.99
N VAL A 25 15.75 -16.27 -7.78
CA VAL A 25 14.95 -15.14 -7.28
C VAL A 25 13.94 -15.60 -6.25
N MET A 26 13.31 -16.77 -6.46
CA MET A 26 12.40 -17.37 -5.50
C MET A 26 13.06 -17.72 -4.19
N ILE A 27 14.20 -18.41 -4.23
CA ILE A 27 14.95 -18.77 -3.03
C ILE A 27 15.32 -17.50 -2.25
N ILE A 28 15.82 -16.46 -2.93
CA ILE A 28 16.21 -15.19 -2.31
C ILE A 28 15.00 -14.46 -1.69
N LEU A 29 13.84 -14.46 -2.36
CA LEU A 29 12.62 -13.79 -1.85
C LEU A 29 11.96 -14.58 -0.72
N TYR A 30 12.04 -15.91 -0.72
CA TYR A 30 11.36 -16.77 0.25
C TYR A 30 12.20 -17.11 1.48
N ILE A 31 13.53 -17.14 1.40
CA ILE A 31 14.40 -17.42 2.56
C ILE A 31 14.12 -16.44 3.73
N PRO A 32 14.12 -15.11 3.54
CA PRO A 32 13.83 -14.17 4.62
C PRO A 32 12.42 -14.34 5.19
N TRP A 33 11.47 -14.75 4.36
CA TRP A 33 10.10 -15.04 4.77
C TRP A 33 10.02 -16.31 5.62
N LEU A 34 10.66 -17.40 5.19
CA LEU A 34 10.76 -18.65 5.93
C LEU A 34 11.44 -18.41 7.27
N ILE A 35 12.57 -17.70 7.29
CA ILE A 35 13.27 -17.31 8.53
C ILE A 35 12.36 -16.49 9.44
N ARG A 36 11.62 -15.49 8.92
CA ARG A 36 10.70 -14.68 9.73
C ARG A 36 9.56 -15.52 10.32
N HIS A 37 8.98 -16.44 9.56
CA HIS A 37 7.92 -17.32 10.06
C HIS A 37 8.44 -18.35 11.06
N VAL A 38 9.58 -18.98 10.78
CA VAL A 38 10.24 -19.89 11.71
C VAL A 38 10.57 -19.13 13.00
N ARG A 39 11.14 -17.93 12.92
CA ARG A 39 11.40 -17.08 14.09
C ARG A 39 10.13 -16.74 14.85
N SER A 40 9.06 -16.32 14.16
CA SER A 40 7.77 -16.02 14.80
C SER A 40 7.14 -17.25 15.45
N ALA A 41 7.29 -18.43 14.84
CA ALA A 41 6.85 -19.70 15.42
C ALA A 41 7.70 -20.08 16.64
N VAL A 42 9.02 -19.96 16.56
CA VAL A 42 9.94 -20.20 17.68
C VAL A 42 9.66 -19.22 18.83
N GLU A 43 9.44 -17.94 18.56
CA GLU A 43 9.08 -16.94 19.57
C GLU A 43 7.72 -17.26 20.21
N TYR A 44 6.71 -17.64 19.42
CA TYR A 44 5.39 -18.02 19.93
C TYR A 44 5.46 -19.29 20.79
N TYR A 45 6.02 -20.38 20.26
CA TYR A 45 6.12 -21.67 20.95
C TYR A 45 7.17 -21.65 22.09
N GLY A 46 8.17 -20.79 22.05
CA GLY A 46 9.15 -20.60 23.13
C GLY A 46 8.68 -19.65 24.25
N SER A 47 7.68 -18.80 23.99
CA SER A 47 7.19 -17.86 24.99
C SER A 47 6.29 -18.50 26.06
N SER A 48 6.36 -17.96 27.29
CA SER A 48 5.48 -18.36 28.40
C SER A 48 4.00 -18.14 28.06
N ARG A 49 3.11 -18.97 28.61
CA ARG A 49 1.64 -18.95 28.35
C ARG A 49 1.02 -17.55 28.50
N LYS A 50 1.54 -16.71 29.39
CA LYS A 50 1.11 -15.31 29.61
C LYS A 50 1.49 -14.35 28.47
N LYS A 51 2.58 -14.64 27.73
CA LYS A 51 3.02 -13.85 26.57
C LYS A 51 2.31 -14.31 25.30
N ARG A 52 1.94 -15.60 25.21
CA ARG A 52 1.13 -16.17 24.12
C ARG A 52 -0.28 -15.57 24.03
N SER A 53 -0.90 -15.22 25.15
CA SER A 53 -2.27 -14.65 25.14
C SER A 53 -2.38 -13.31 24.42
N GLY A 54 -1.27 -12.60 24.21
CA GLY A 54 -1.22 -11.36 23.42
C GLY A 54 -0.64 -11.54 22.01
N MET A 55 -0.26 -12.75 21.61
CA MET A 55 0.31 -13.04 20.30
C MET A 55 -0.67 -13.87 19.49
N MET A 56 -0.96 -13.46 18.24
CA MET A 56 -1.71 -14.29 17.30
C MET A 56 -0.87 -15.52 16.95
N SER A 57 -1.47 -16.72 16.96
CA SER A 57 -0.71 -17.90 16.58
C SER A 57 -0.33 -17.79 15.09
N PRO A 58 0.93 -18.09 14.72
CA PRO A 58 1.37 -17.95 13.34
C PRO A 58 0.65 -18.90 12.38
N ILE A 59 0.15 -20.04 12.89
CA ILE A 59 -0.61 -21.03 12.14
C ILE A 59 -2.04 -20.53 11.89
N GLU A 60 -2.74 -19.99 12.89
CA GLU A 60 -4.08 -19.40 12.68
C GLU A 60 -4.00 -18.22 11.73
N GLY A 61 -2.99 -17.34 11.85
CA GLY A 61 -2.79 -16.25 10.90
C GLY A 61 -2.56 -16.71 9.47
N MET A 62 -1.90 -17.87 9.28
CA MET A 62 -1.74 -18.47 7.96
C MET A 62 -3.07 -19.02 7.43
N TRP A 63 -3.81 -19.78 8.27
CA TRP A 63 -5.13 -20.32 7.92
C TRP A 63 -6.15 -19.24 7.62
N ASP A 64 -6.20 -18.15 8.38
CA ASP A 64 -7.08 -17.02 8.10
C ASP A 64 -6.74 -16.36 6.76
N SER A 65 -5.45 -16.27 6.41
CA SER A 65 -5.05 -15.71 5.11
C SER A 65 -5.41 -16.62 3.93
N LEU A 66 -5.38 -17.95 4.11
CA LEU A 66 -5.75 -18.94 3.10
C LEU A 66 -7.28 -19.04 2.94
N THR A 67 -8.01 -19.05 4.06
CA THR A 67 -9.47 -19.14 4.10
C THR A 67 -10.17 -17.81 3.80
N TYR A 68 -9.44 -16.69 3.72
CA TYR A 68 -10.01 -15.38 3.40
C TYR A 68 -10.73 -15.35 2.04
N ILE A 69 -10.13 -15.88 0.96
CA ILE A 69 -10.78 -15.90 -0.37
C ILE A 69 -12.02 -16.79 -0.36
N PRO A 70 -11.97 -18.07 0.08
CA PRO A 70 -13.18 -18.89 0.12
C PRO A 70 -14.29 -18.27 0.97
N ARG A 71 -13.97 -17.69 2.13
CA ARG A 71 -14.96 -16.99 2.98
C ARG A 71 -15.54 -15.75 2.29
N ALA A 72 -14.69 -14.94 1.65
CA ALA A 72 -15.14 -13.75 0.91
C ALA A 72 -16.00 -14.12 -0.30
N LEU A 73 -15.60 -15.14 -1.06
CA LEU A 73 -16.37 -15.67 -2.19
C LEU A 73 -17.69 -16.30 -1.74
N ALA A 74 -17.71 -17.03 -0.63
CA ALA A 74 -18.95 -17.58 -0.07
C ALA A 74 -19.90 -16.46 0.38
N MET A 75 -19.38 -15.43 1.07
CA MET A 75 -20.17 -14.27 1.47
C MET A 75 -20.71 -13.50 0.26
N LEU A 76 -19.90 -13.39 -0.80
CA LEU A 76 -20.27 -12.75 -2.05
C LEU A 76 -21.34 -13.54 -2.81
N ALA A 77 -21.22 -14.87 -2.84
CA ALA A 77 -22.21 -15.76 -3.43
C ALA A 77 -23.55 -15.70 -2.69
N MET A 78 -23.52 -15.50 -1.36
CA MET A 78 -24.73 -15.35 -0.55
C MET A 78 -25.45 -14.02 -0.76
N ASN A 79 -24.73 -12.92 -1.06
CA ASN A 79 -25.32 -11.59 -1.21
C ASN A 79 -24.69 -10.82 -2.40
N PRO A 80 -25.14 -11.06 -3.64
CA PRO A 80 -24.57 -10.41 -4.83
C PRO A 80 -24.74 -8.87 -4.81
N ASP A 81 -25.82 -8.37 -4.21
CA ASP A 81 -26.08 -6.93 -4.06
C ASP A 81 -25.00 -6.20 -3.26
N MET A 82 -24.27 -6.91 -2.39
CA MET A 82 -23.15 -6.36 -1.65
C MET A 82 -22.00 -5.98 -2.58
N LEU A 83 -21.80 -6.69 -3.69
CA LEU A 83 -20.79 -6.35 -4.69
C LEU A 83 -21.11 -5.03 -5.38
N ALA A 84 -22.34 -4.91 -5.89
CA ALA A 84 -22.76 -3.73 -6.65
C ALA A 84 -22.74 -2.48 -5.76
N THR A 85 -23.20 -2.62 -4.51
CA THR A 85 -23.13 -1.56 -3.52
C THR A 85 -21.69 -1.20 -3.17
N GLY A 86 -20.85 -2.21 -2.89
CA GLY A 86 -19.45 -1.99 -2.52
C GLY A 86 -18.67 -1.34 -3.66
N ALA A 87 -18.92 -1.75 -4.90
CA ALA A 87 -18.35 -1.15 -6.09
C ALA A 87 -18.76 0.33 -6.23
N ARG A 88 -20.04 0.67 -6.02
CA ARG A 88 -20.50 2.07 -6.04
C ARG A 88 -19.80 2.92 -4.98
N VAL A 89 -19.77 2.46 -3.73
CA VAL A 89 -19.09 3.17 -2.63
C VAL A 89 -17.60 3.35 -2.93
N CYS A 90 -16.93 2.32 -3.46
CA CYS A 90 -15.53 2.42 -3.89
C CYS A 90 -15.32 3.39 -5.07
N TRP A 91 -16.35 3.56 -5.92
CA TRP A 91 -16.33 4.49 -7.05
C TRP A 91 -16.52 5.94 -6.61
N ASP A 92 -17.44 6.16 -5.67
CA ASP A 92 -17.71 7.46 -5.06
C ASP A 92 -16.50 7.89 -4.22
N GLU A 93 -15.92 6.96 -3.45
CA GLU A 93 -14.78 7.19 -2.57
C GLU A 93 -13.47 6.62 -3.11
N LYS A 94 -13.04 7.12 -4.28
CA LYS A 94 -11.81 6.69 -4.98
C LYS A 94 -10.57 6.72 -4.08
N ILE A 95 -10.44 7.75 -3.25
CA ILE A 95 -9.28 7.93 -2.36
C ILE A 95 -9.27 6.85 -1.28
N PHE A 96 -10.43 6.53 -0.68
CA PHE A 96 -10.55 5.42 0.28
C PHE A 96 -10.20 4.09 -0.39
N PHE A 97 -10.74 3.82 -1.57
CA PHE A 97 -10.45 2.59 -2.29
C PHE A 97 -8.93 2.47 -2.57
N LEU A 98 -8.31 3.50 -3.14
CA LEU A 98 -6.89 3.50 -3.48
C LEU A 98 -5.95 3.39 -2.27
N ARG A 99 -6.38 3.85 -1.09
CA ARG A 99 -5.53 3.94 0.11
C ARG A 99 -5.76 2.83 1.13
N CYS A 100 -7.00 2.38 1.31
CA CYS A 100 -7.35 1.39 2.33
C CYS A 100 -7.48 0.00 1.72
N VAL A 101 -8.35 -0.13 0.71
CA VAL A 101 -8.70 -1.41 0.10
C VAL A 101 -7.61 -1.88 -0.87
N MET A 102 -7.18 -0.99 -1.76
CA MET A 102 -6.25 -1.28 -2.83
C MET A 102 -4.89 -1.74 -2.31
N PRO A 103 -4.25 -1.14 -1.28
CA PRO A 103 -2.97 -1.67 -0.79
C PRO A 103 -3.12 -3.02 -0.10
N LYS A 104 -4.25 -3.30 0.56
CA LYS A 104 -4.53 -4.65 1.09
C LYS A 104 -4.70 -5.65 -0.07
N PHE A 105 -5.41 -5.25 -1.13
CA PHE A 105 -5.58 -6.03 -2.35
C PHE A 105 -4.26 -6.24 -3.10
N LEU A 106 -3.44 -5.22 -3.31
CA LEU A 106 -2.12 -5.35 -3.96
C LEU A 106 -1.17 -6.17 -3.10
N LYS A 107 -1.13 -5.94 -1.78
CA LYS A 107 -0.33 -6.79 -0.87
C LYS A 107 -0.76 -8.25 -0.91
N PHE A 108 -1.97 -8.54 -1.37
CA PHE A 108 -2.52 -9.89 -1.47
C PHE A 108 -2.30 -10.49 -2.87
N THR A 109 -2.72 -9.80 -3.93
CA THR A 109 -2.56 -10.20 -5.35
C THR A 109 -1.09 -10.17 -5.78
N PHE A 110 -0.44 -9.02 -5.61
CA PHE A 110 1.01 -8.86 -5.72
C PHE A 110 1.71 -9.22 -4.42
N ARG A 111 1.26 -10.25 -3.69
CA ARG A 111 2.25 -11.00 -2.94
C ARG A 111 3.25 -11.47 -4.00
N PRO A 112 4.54 -11.05 -3.95
CA PRO A 112 5.56 -11.70 -4.79
C PRO A 112 5.49 -13.23 -4.60
N LYS A 113 4.97 -13.67 -3.45
CA LYS A 113 4.75 -15.05 -3.06
C LYS A 113 3.63 -15.83 -3.78
N ILE A 114 2.68 -15.19 -4.48
CA ILE A 114 1.67 -15.93 -5.28
C ILE A 114 2.04 -15.80 -6.75
N LEU A 115 2.31 -14.57 -7.21
CA LEU A 115 2.70 -14.33 -8.59
C LEU A 115 4.00 -15.04 -8.97
N VAL A 116 5.04 -14.98 -8.14
CA VAL A 116 6.29 -15.67 -8.48
C VAL A 116 6.08 -17.18 -8.36
N LEU A 117 5.23 -17.69 -7.45
CA LEU A 117 4.95 -19.13 -7.32
C LEU A 117 4.16 -19.64 -8.53
N TRP A 118 3.23 -18.83 -9.01
CA TRP A 118 2.42 -19.10 -10.20
C TRP A 118 3.28 -18.98 -11.46
N LEU A 119 4.12 -17.95 -11.56
CA LEU A 119 5.09 -17.79 -12.65
C LEU A 119 6.15 -18.90 -12.62
N TRP A 120 6.58 -19.34 -11.44
CA TRP A 120 7.45 -20.50 -11.26
C TRP A 120 6.73 -21.79 -11.64
N ALA A 121 5.45 -21.97 -11.29
CA ALA A 121 4.67 -23.14 -11.72
C ALA A 121 4.46 -23.16 -13.23
N ILE A 122 4.24 -22.00 -13.87
CA ILE A 122 4.16 -21.86 -15.32
C ILE A 122 5.51 -22.15 -15.96
N LEU A 123 6.60 -21.57 -15.45
CA LEU A 123 7.94 -21.83 -15.97
C LEU A 123 8.38 -23.26 -15.74
N PHE A 124 8.08 -23.84 -14.57
CA PHE A 124 8.32 -25.24 -14.27
C PHE A 124 7.51 -26.13 -15.19
N SER A 125 6.23 -25.83 -15.41
CA SER A 125 5.41 -26.54 -16.39
C SER A 125 5.98 -26.44 -17.80
N SER A 126 6.47 -25.26 -18.21
CA SER A 126 7.09 -25.08 -19.53
C SER A 126 8.44 -25.78 -19.65
N ALA A 127 9.27 -25.75 -18.61
CA ALA A 127 10.56 -26.43 -18.56
C ALA A 127 10.36 -27.96 -18.53
N MET A 128 9.39 -28.44 -17.74
CA MET A 128 8.99 -29.84 -17.73
C MET A 128 8.43 -30.27 -19.08
N TYR A 129 7.59 -29.44 -19.71
CA TYR A 129 7.08 -29.70 -21.06
C TYR A 129 8.23 -29.85 -22.06
N VAL A 130 9.20 -28.92 -22.05
CA VAL A 130 10.40 -28.99 -22.90
C VAL A 130 11.21 -30.26 -22.64
N THR A 131 11.47 -30.61 -21.38
CA THR A 131 12.22 -31.84 -21.04
C THR A 131 11.49 -33.11 -21.46
N LEU A 132 10.15 -33.09 -21.49
CA LEU A 132 9.34 -34.23 -21.91
C LEU A 132 9.23 -34.34 -23.44
N THR A 133 9.36 -33.22 -24.16
CA THR A 133 9.21 -33.20 -25.63
C THR A 133 10.44 -33.66 -26.40
N PHE A 134 11.63 -33.69 -25.80
CA PHE A 134 12.82 -34.23 -26.48
C PHE A 134 12.85 -35.77 -26.42
N ASP A 135 11.94 -36.41 -27.17
CA ASP A 135 11.99 -37.85 -27.42
C ASP A 135 12.76 -38.12 -28.72
N ALA A 136 14.01 -38.55 -28.57
CA ALA A 136 14.88 -38.90 -29.70
C ALA A 136 14.28 -40.01 -30.59
N HIS A 137 13.48 -40.93 -30.03
CA HIS A 137 12.82 -41.99 -30.80
C HIS A 137 11.68 -41.43 -31.65
N ALA A 138 10.84 -40.55 -31.08
CA ALA A 138 9.77 -39.89 -31.79
C ALA A 138 10.28 -39.00 -32.94
N ILE A 139 11.39 -38.28 -32.73
CA ILE A 139 12.02 -37.45 -33.78
C ILE A 139 12.49 -38.31 -34.96
N LEU A 140 13.03 -39.51 -34.70
CA LEU A 140 13.41 -40.46 -35.75
C LEU A 140 12.21 -41.23 -36.33
N GLY A 141 11.03 -41.15 -35.71
CA GLY A 141 9.86 -41.95 -36.08
C GLY A 141 10.03 -43.44 -35.83
N VAL A 142 10.85 -43.82 -34.83
CA VAL A 142 11.10 -45.22 -34.46
C VAL A 142 10.43 -45.55 -33.14
N ALA A 143 10.14 -46.85 -32.92
CA ALA A 143 9.64 -47.30 -31.63
C ALA A 143 10.69 -47.09 -30.52
N PRO A 144 10.28 -46.89 -29.25
CA PRO A 144 11.20 -46.78 -28.12
C PRO A 144 12.02 -48.06 -27.89
N SER A 145 11.54 -49.21 -28.38
CA SER A 145 12.25 -50.50 -28.37
C SER A 145 13.07 -50.77 -29.64
N ALA A 146 13.25 -49.76 -30.53
CA ALA A 146 13.93 -49.95 -31.80
C ALA A 146 15.40 -50.35 -31.62
N THR A 147 15.85 -51.28 -32.45
CA THR A 147 17.23 -51.73 -32.47
C THR A 147 18.16 -50.65 -33.06
N THR A 148 19.45 -50.69 -32.73
CA THR A 148 20.45 -49.76 -33.30
C THR A 148 20.50 -49.78 -34.83
N SER A 149 20.13 -50.91 -35.46
CA SER A 149 19.99 -51.04 -36.91
C SER A 149 18.82 -50.22 -37.46
N GLU A 150 17.66 -50.27 -36.80
CA GLU A 150 16.47 -49.51 -37.18
C GLU A 150 16.67 -48.01 -37.00
N ILE A 151 17.32 -47.61 -35.91
CA ILE A 151 17.73 -46.22 -35.62
C ILE A 151 18.63 -45.69 -36.75
N LYS A 152 19.65 -46.46 -37.16
CA LYS A 152 20.54 -46.10 -38.29
C LYS A 152 19.78 -46.02 -39.62
N LYS A 153 18.82 -46.91 -39.86
CA LYS A 153 18.00 -46.92 -41.08
C LYS A 153 17.09 -45.69 -41.16
N ALA A 154 16.40 -45.36 -40.07
CA ALA A 154 15.54 -44.19 -39.97
C ALA A 154 16.34 -42.89 -40.13
N TYR A 155 17.49 -42.78 -39.45
CA TYR A 155 18.39 -41.64 -39.60
C TYR A 155 18.85 -41.44 -41.05
N ARG A 156 19.26 -42.50 -41.76
CA ARG A 156 19.67 -42.41 -43.17
C ARG A 156 18.53 -41.95 -44.08
N ALA A 157 17.31 -42.44 -43.85
CA ALA A 157 16.13 -42.05 -44.63
C ALA A 157 15.77 -40.56 -44.42
N LEU A 158 15.71 -40.12 -43.15
CA LEU A 158 15.42 -38.73 -42.81
C LEU A 158 16.54 -37.77 -43.24
N SER A 159 17.79 -38.16 -43.03
CA SER A 159 18.96 -37.36 -43.43
C SER A 159 19.00 -37.14 -44.94
N LYS A 160 18.66 -38.14 -45.76
CA LYS A 160 18.57 -37.99 -47.21
C LYS A 160 17.44 -37.04 -47.63
N ARG A 161 16.32 -37.06 -46.92
CA ARG A 161 15.13 -36.25 -47.21
C ARG A 161 15.31 -34.77 -46.82
N TYR A 162 15.99 -34.51 -45.71
CA TYR A 162 16.19 -33.16 -45.16
C TYR A 162 17.63 -32.64 -45.32
N HIS A 163 18.47 -33.30 -46.14
CA HIS A 163 19.83 -32.83 -46.37
C HIS A 163 19.81 -31.42 -46.99
N PRO A 164 20.67 -30.49 -46.52
CA PRO A 164 20.71 -29.11 -47.04
C PRO A 164 21.00 -29.02 -48.54
N ASP A 165 21.62 -30.05 -49.12
CA ASP A 165 21.88 -30.12 -50.56
C ASP A 165 20.62 -30.40 -51.40
N HIS A 166 19.67 -31.17 -50.85
CA HIS A 166 18.43 -31.53 -51.55
C HIS A 166 17.25 -30.65 -51.18
N ASN A 167 17.23 -30.09 -49.96
CA ASN A 167 16.14 -29.29 -49.45
C ASN A 167 16.68 -28.03 -48.78
N LYS A 168 16.58 -26.89 -49.49
CA LYS A 168 17.15 -25.60 -49.09
C LYS A 168 16.21 -24.72 -48.25
N THR A 169 15.13 -25.30 -47.70
CA THR A 169 14.23 -24.57 -46.81
C THR A 169 14.80 -24.48 -45.40
N ASP A 170 14.52 -23.38 -44.70
CA ASP A 170 14.95 -23.21 -43.31
C ASP A 170 14.34 -24.29 -42.39
N GLU A 171 13.12 -24.72 -42.67
CA GLU A 171 12.45 -25.82 -41.97
C GLU A 171 13.22 -27.14 -42.10
N ALA A 172 13.69 -27.49 -43.31
CA ALA A 172 14.47 -28.70 -43.53
C ALA A 172 15.80 -28.66 -42.77
N ARG A 173 16.44 -27.48 -42.68
CA ARG A 173 17.66 -27.28 -41.89
C ARG A 173 17.40 -27.52 -40.40
N VAL A 174 16.30 -27.00 -39.85
CA VAL A 174 15.91 -27.21 -38.44
C VAL A 174 15.65 -28.70 -38.17
N ILE A 175 14.85 -29.36 -39.02
CA ILE A 175 14.54 -30.79 -38.88
C ILE A 175 15.82 -31.63 -39.00
N TYR A 176 16.72 -31.31 -39.94
CA TYR A 176 17.98 -32.03 -40.10
C TYR A 176 18.88 -31.95 -38.86
N VAL A 177 18.96 -30.78 -38.23
CA VAL A 177 19.69 -30.60 -36.97
C VAL A 177 19.06 -31.43 -35.85
N GLN A 178 17.74 -31.42 -35.71
CA GLN A 178 17.02 -32.24 -34.71
C GLN A 178 17.22 -33.74 -34.93
N VAL A 179 17.13 -34.21 -36.18
CA VAL A 179 17.36 -35.62 -36.55
C VAL A 179 18.80 -36.05 -36.25
N ARG A 180 19.79 -35.19 -36.53
CA ARG A 180 21.19 -35.45 -36.19
C ARG A 180 21.40 -35.49 -34.68
N ARG A 181 20.79 -34.56 -33.94
CA ARG A 181 20.82 -34.50 -32.47
C ARG A 181 20.24 -35.78 -31.86
N ALA A 182 19.06 -36.20 -32.32
CA ALA A 182 18.38 -37.41 -31.85
C ALA A 182 19.13 -38.71 -32.20
N TYR A 183 19.69 -38.82 -33.41
CA TYR A 183 20.51 -39.98 -33.78
C TYR A 183 21.77 -40.11 -32.92
N LYS A 184 22.46 -39.00 -32.64
CA LYS A 184 23.65 -38.99 -31.76
C LYS A 184 23.26 -39.42 -30.34
N ALA A 185 22.20 -38.85 -29.78
CA ALA A 185 21.71 -39.21 -28.43
C ALA A 185 21.42 -40.71 -28.27
N LEU A 186 20.94 -41.38 -29.32
CA LEU A 186 20.61 -42.82 -29.30
C LEU A 186 21.79 -43.75 -29.58
N VAL A 187 22.75 -43.33 -30.39
CA VAL A 187 23.85 -44.20 -30.85
C VAL A 187 25.11 -44.04 -29.99
N ASP A 188 25.42 -42.83 -29.58
CA ASP A 188 26.61 -42.50 -28.83
C ASP A 188 26.28 -41.40 -27.81
N ARG A 189 25.77 -41.86 -26.66
CA ARG A 189 25.35 -40.97 -25.58
C ARG A 189 26.52 -40.17 -25.01
N GLU A 190 27.72 -40.74 -24.96
CA GLU A 190 28.91 -40.06 -24.44
C GLU A 190 29.33 -38.91 -25.38
N ALA A 191 29.43 -39.17 -26.69
CA ALA A 191 29.76 -38.12 -27.66
C ALA A 191 28.68 -37.03 -27.74
N PHE A 192 27.42 -37.42 -27.55
CA PHE A 192 26.30 -36.47 -27.45
C PHE A 192 26.46 -35.54 -26.25
N GLU A 193 26.73 -36.09 -25.06
CA GLU A 193 26.96 -35.33 -23.83
C GLU A 193 28.19 -34.40 -23.96
N GLU A 194 29.27 -34.87 -24.61
CA GLU A 194 30.46 -34.04 -24.84
C GLU A 194 30.19 -32.85 -25.79
N GLU A 195 29.46 -33.06 -26.88
CA GLU A 195 29.11 -31.98 -27.81
C GLU A 195 28.11 -30.99 -27.19
N GLU A 196 27.16 -31.47 -26.41
CA GLU A 196 26.24 -30.61 -25.66
C GLU A 196 26.98 -29.76 -24.61
N SER A 197 27.99 -30.34 -23.95
CA SER A 197 28.88 -29.58 -23.06
C SER A 197 29.65 -28.48 -23.81
N LYS A 198 30.15 -28.75 -25.02
CA LYS A 198 30.86 -27.77 -25.85
C LYS A 198 29.93 -26.66 -26.33
N ASN A 199 28.74 -27.00 -26.82
CA ASN A 199 27.76 -26.04 -27.33
C ASN A 199 27.25 -25.11 -26.22
N THR A 200 27.12 -25.61 -24.99
CA THR A 200 26.69 -24.79 -23.84
C THR A 200 27.64 -23.61 -23.57
N HIS A 201 28.94 -23.77 -23.84
CA HIS A 201 29.95 -22.73 -23.61
C HIS A 201 30.03 -21.66 -24.71
N GLU A 202 29.42 -21.87 -25.89
CA GLU A 202 29.46 -20.90 -26.99
C GLU A 202 28.33 -19.85 -26.90
N PHE A 203 27.31 -20.08 -26.06
CA PHE A 203 26.24 -19.10 -25.76
C PHE A 203 26.66 -18.06 -24.71
N SER A 204 27.79 -17.37 -24.91
CA SER A 204 28.02 -16.11 -24.20
C SER A 204 27.26 -14.99 -24.92
N VAL A 205 26.16 -14.55 -24.32
CA VAL A 205 25.27 -13.49 -24.80
C VAL A 205 26.09 -12.26 -25.22
N GLY A 206 25.93 -11.84 -26.48
CA GLY A 206 26.58 -10.69 -27.10
C GLY A 206 26.16 -9.32 -26.55
N ILE A 207 26.11 -9.16 -25.23
CA ILE A 207 26.25 -7.86 -24.60
C ILE A 207 27.75 -7.58 -24.60
N ALA A 208 28.18 -6.57 -25.35
CA ALA A 208 29.57 -6.13 -25.43
C ALA A 208 30.06 -5.65 -24.05
N LEU A 209 30.41 -6.59 -23.17
CA LEU A 209 31.01 -6.31 -21.88
C LEU A 209 32.53 -6.11 -22.05
N PRO A 210 33.12 -5.13 -21.33
CA PRO A 210 34.55 -4.84 -21.38
C PRO A 210 35.41 -6.07 -21.09
N ARG A 211 36.56 -6.18 -21.79
CA ARG A 211 37.50 -7.33 -21.72
C ARG A 211 37.99 -7.71 -20.33
N PHE A 212 37.90 -6.81 -19.36
CA PHE A 212 38.20 -7.08 -17.95
C PHE A 212 37.28 -8.14 -17.32
N LEU A 213 36.06 -8.32 -17.85
CA LEU A 213 35.05 -9.25 -17.33
C LEU A 213 35.05 -10.63 -18.04
N THR A 214 35.82 -10.78 -19.13
CA THR A 214 35.88 -12.02 -19.95
C THR A 214 37.11 -12.88 -19.70
N SER A 215 37.97 -12.51 -18.74
CA SER A 215 39.20 -13.28 -18.46
C SER A 215 38.86 -14.58 -17.74
N ARG A 216 39.15 -15.70 -18.41
CA ARG A 216 38.94 -17.12 -18.01
C ARG A 216 39.25 -17.49 -16.56
N GLU A 217 40.08 -16.73 -15.87
CA GLU A 217 40.63 -17.13 -14.58
C GLU A 217 39.72 -16.76 -13.40
N HIS A 218 38.85 -15.75 -13.54
CA HIS A 218 38.01 -15.25 -12.44
C HIS A 218 36.52 -15.09 -12.82
N ASP A 219 36.06 -15.82 -13.84
CA ASP A 219 34.68 -15.79 -14.34
C ASP A 219 33.63 -15.93 -13.20
N GLY A 220 33.86 -16.89 -12.29
CA GLY A 220 33.00 -17.09 -11.13
C GLY A 220 32.97 -15.90 -10.15
N LEU A 221 34.09 -15.20 -9.95
CA LEU A 221 34.19 -14.06 -9.02
C LEU A 221 33.53 -12.80 -9.59
N VAL A 222 33.70 -12.55 -10.89
CA VAL A 222 33.10 -11.42 -11.59
C VAL A 222 31.57 -11.54 -11.60
N LEU A 223 31.06 -12.73 -11.91
CA LEU A 223 29.62 -13.00 -11.93
C LEU A 223 29.01 -12.87 -10.53
N PHE A 224 29.72 -13.34 -9.48
CA PHE A 224 29.32 -13.13 -8.08
C PHE A 224 29.35 -11.65 -7.67
N GLY A 225 30.36 -10.90 -8.10
CA GLY A 225 30.47 -9.47 -7.83
C GLY A 225 29.36 -8.65 -8.47
N LEU A 226 29.04 -8.92 -9.73
CA LEU A 226 27.94 -8.26 -10.44
C LEU A 226 26.57 -8.64 -9.86
N LEU A 227 26.36 -9.91 -9.53
CA LEU A 227 25.17 -10.37 -8.82
C LEU A 227 25.05 -9.71 -7.44
N GLY A 228 26.16 -9.57 -6.72
CA GLY A 228 26.24 -8.89 -5.43
C GLY A 228 25.92 -7.40 -5.50
N ILE A 229 26.33 -6.71 -6.57
CA ILE A 229 25.96 -5.31 -6.84
C ILE A 229 24.48 -5.21 -7.21
N LEU A 230 24.00 -6.07 -8.11
CA LEU A 230 22.62 -6.10 -8.59
C LEU A 230 21.63 -6.35 -7.45
N ILE A 231 21.99 -7.16 -6.46
CA ILE A 231 21.15 -7.46 -5.29
C ILE A 231 21.42 -6.47 -4.15
N GLY A 232 22.69 -6.15 -3.88
CA GLY A 232 23.11 -5.35 -2.73
C GLY A 232 22.73 -3.88 -2.82
N VAL A 233 22.83 -3.26 -4.00
CA VAL A 233 22.49 -1.84 -4.21
C VAL A 233 20.99 -1.58 -3.92
N PRO A 234 20.03 -2.37 -4.46
CA PRO A 234 18.62 -2.22 -4.10
C PRO A 234 18.34 -2.40 -2.60
N ILE A 235 19.01 -3.34 -1.93
CA ILE A 235 18.83 -3.59 -0.49
C ILE A 235 19.32 -2.39 0.34
N ILE A 236 20.48 -1.83 0.00
CA ILE A 236 21.05 -0.65 0.69
C ILE A 236 20.15 0.56 0.49
N VAL A 237 19.71 0.81 -0.76
CA VAL A 237 18.77 1.90 -1.08
C VAL A 237 17.47 1.72 -0.30
N TRP A 238 16.91 0.51 -0.27
CA TRP A 238 15.69 0.19 0.48
C TRP A 238 15.85 0.39 2.00
N TYR A 239 16.98 -0.02 2.57
CA TYR A 239 17.27 0.16 4.00
C TYR A 239 17.38 1.65 4.35
N LYS A 240 18.08 2.44 3.53
CA LYS A 240 18.27 3.87 3.76
C LYS A 240 16.97 4.67 3.59
N PHE A 241 16.11 4.29 2.65
CA PHE A 241 14.81 4.94 2.43
C PHE A 241 13.73 4.61 3.48
N ARG A 242 13.93 3.59 4.34
CA ARG A 242 13.01 3.32 5.46
C ARG A 242 13.11 4.33 6.63
N GLY A 243 13.92 5.38 6.49
CA GLY A 243 14.27 6.36 7.53
C GLY A 243 13.12 7.24 8.06
N THR A 244 12.89 7.08 9.37
CA THR A 244 12.60 8.10 10.42
C THR A 244 11.37 9.01 10.42
N GLN A 245 10.57 9.19 9.36
CA GLN A 245 9.35 10.02 9.46
C GLN A 245 8.08 9.23 9.82
N LYS A 246 8.16 8.33 10.81
CA LYS A 246 7.01 7.50 11.21
C LYS A 246 5.84 8.34 11.76
N ILE A 247 6.12 9.30 12.65
CA ILE A 247 5.07 10.03 13.38
C ILE A 247 4.26 10.96 12.48
N PRO A 248 4.84 11.80 11.61
CA PRO A 248 4.06 12.61 10.68
C PRO A 248 3.20 11.77 9.74
N HIS A 249 3.73 10.62 9.29
CA HIS A 249 2.99 9.69 8.45
C HIS A 249 1.82 9.03 9.21
N LEU A 250 2.01 8.65 10.47
CA LEU A 250 0.95 8.14 11.34
C LEU A 250 -0.12 9.21 11.59
N LEU A 251 0.28 10.43 11.92
CA LEU A 251 -0.64 11.56 12.07
C LEU A 251 -1.46 11.78 10.80
N TRP A 252 -0.81 11.80 9.64
CA TRP A 252 -1.50 11.95 8.36
C TRP A 252 -2.48 10.80 8.06
N ARG A 253 -2.24 9.58 8.57
CA ARG A 253 -3.21 8.48 8.51
C ARG A 253 -4.41 8.70 9.40
N VAL A 254 -4.18 9.22 10.60
CA VAL A 254 -5.23 9.45 11.59
C VAL A 254 -6.07 10.67 11.23
N TYR A 255 -5.48 11.78 10.79
CA TYR A 255 -6.21 12.98 10.37
C TYR A 255 -7.15 12.77 9.19
N PHE A 256 -6.81 11.81 8.31
CA PHE A 256 -7.66 11.44 7.18
C PHE A 256 -9.03 10.95 7.63
N ASP A 257 -9.15 10.46 8.87
CA ASP A 257 -10.40 9.99 9.46
C ASP A 257 -11.50 11.09 9.53
N LYS A 258 -11.12 12.36 9.72
CA LYS A 258 -12.05 13.51 9.79
C LYS A 258 -13.01 13.57 8.60
N GLU A 259 -12.46 13.47 7.39
CA GLU A 259 -13.23 13.52 6.15
C GLU A 259 -13.93 12.19 5.86
N ARG A 260 -13.30 11.07 6.24
CA ARG A 260 -13.82 9.73 5.95
C ARG A 260 -15.06 9.42 6.77
N VAL A 261 -15.03 9.65 8.08
CA VAL A 261 -16.20 9.44 8.95
C VAL A 261 -17.38 10.24 8.42
N THR A 262 -17.14 11.51 8.11
CA THR A 262 -18.12 12.42 7.50
C THR A 262 -18.72 11.84 6.22
N SER A 263 -17.89 11.41 5.27
CA SER A 263 -18.37 10.79 4.03
C SER A 263 -19.14 9.49 4.27
N PHE A 264 -18.64 8.60 5.12
CA PHE A 264 -19.31 7.33 5.41
C PHE A 264 -20.67 7.58 6.08
N MET A 265 -20.81 8.60 6.95
CA MET A 265 -22.11 8.99 7.50
C MET A 265 -23.11 9.37 6.39
N LYS A 266 -22.69 10.12 5.35
CA LYS A 266 -23.55 10.39 4.19
C LYS A 266 -23.95 9.11 3.46
N HIS A 267 -23.02 8.18 3.28
CA HIS A 267 -23.31 6.89 2.65
C HIS A 267 -24.29 6.04 3.49
N PHE A 268 -24.27 6.16 4.81
CA PHE A 268 -25.27 5.59 5.71
C PHE A 268 -26.62 6.31 5.69
N GLY A 269 -26.75 7.44 4.99
CA GLY A 269 -27.98 8.23 4.95
C GLY A 269 -28.21 9.07 6.22
N ILE A 270 -27.14 9.28 7.00
CA ILE A 270 -27.17 10.12 8.21
C ILE A 270 -26.84 11.56 7.77
N PRO A 271 -27.72 12.53 8.05
CA PRO A 271 -27.47 13.93 7.69
C PRO A 271 -26.31 14.51 8.51
N GLU A 272 -25.62 15.51 7.95
CA GLU A 272 -24.63 16.28 8.69
C GLU A 272 -25.32 17.31 9.59
N ASP A 273 -24.74 17.61 10.75
CA ASP A 273 -25.19 18.74 11.55
C ASP A 273 -24.89 20.05 10.81
N ALA A 274 -25.94 20.81 10.46
CA ALA A 274 -25.83 22.09 9.75
C ALA A 274 -24.87 23.05 10.46
N LYS A 275 -24.89 23.10 11.80
CA LYS A 275 -23.99 23.95 12.59
C LYS A 275 -22.54 23.53 12.46
N TYR A 276 -22.27 22.22 12.40
CA TYR A 276 -20.93 21.71 12.19
C TYR A 276 -20.42 21.99 10.77
N VAL A 277 -21.29 21.84 9.76
CA VAL A 277 -20.98 22.16 8.36
C VAL A 277 -20.60 23.62 8.21
N GLU A 278 -21.42 24.54 8.71
CA GLU A 278 -21.14 25.98 8.70
C GLU A 278 -19.82 26.31 9.40
N ARG A 279 -19.55 25.72 10.57
CA ARG A 279 -18.29 25.92 11.30
C ARG A 279 -17.07 25.40 10.53
N ARG A 280 -17.18 24.25 9.87
CA ARG A 280 -16.11 23.65 9.05
C ARG A 280 -15.83 24.52 7.83
N ASP A 281 -16.88 24.92 7.12
CA ASP A 281 -16.76 25.65 5.86
C ASP A 281 -16.29 27.07 6.13
N SER A 282 -16.75 27.70 7.22
CA SER A 282 -16.18 28.95 7.72
C SER A 282 -14.66 28.88 7.93
N ARG A 283 -14.14 27.82 8.58
CA ARG A 283 -12.69 27.66 8.78
C ARG A 283 -11.96 27.49 7.45
N ARG A 284 -12.55 26.75 6.50
CA ARG A 284 -11.97 26.54 5.17
C ARG A 284 -11.91 27.83 4.36
N CYS A 285 -12.98 28.62 4.35
CA CYS A 285 -13.01 29.91 3.68
C CYS A 285 -11.97 30.87 4.28
N THR A 286 -11.91 31.00 5.61
CA THR A 286 -10.89 31.81 6.28
C THR A 286 -9.48 31.33 5.93
N LEU A 287 -9.23 30.01 5.95
CA LEU A 287 -7.93 29.43 5.61
C LEU A 287 -7.54 29.73 4.15
N GLN A 288 -8.48 29.56 3.22
CA GLN A 288 -8.25 29.82 1.79
C GLN A 288 -7.90 31.28 1.55
N VAL A 289 -8.61 32.23 2.19
CA VAL A 289 -8.30 33.65 2.10
C VAL A 289 -6.90 33.93 2.63
N LEU A 290 -6.55 33.44 3.83
CA LEU A 290 -5.24 33.67 4.43
C LEU A 290 -4.08 33.05 3.63
N ILE A 291 -4.29 31.90 3.00
CA ILE A 291 -3.29 31.28 2.10
C ILE A 291 -3.18 32.06 0.79
N SER A 292 -4.30 32.52 0.21
CA SER A 292 -4.30 33.27 -1.05
C SER A 292 -3.56 34.60 -0.95
N LEU A 293 -3.59 35.23 0.23
CA LEU A 293 -2.86 36.46 0.54
C LEU A 293 -1.41 36.21 0.96
N GLY A 294 -0.97 34.96 1.07
CA GLY A 294 0.39 34.60 1.51
C GLY A 294 0.67 34.86 3.00
N ILE A 295 -0.37 35.10 3.80
CA ILE A 295 -0.25 35.30 5.26
C ILE A 295 0.07 33.97 5.94
N LEU A 296 -0.57 32.89 5.51
CA LEU A 296 -0.33 31.53 6.00
C LEU A 296 0.34 30.67 4.91
N PRO A 297 1.27 29.76 5.26
CA PRO A 297 1.86 28.85 4.29
C PRO A 297 0.82 27.88 3.71
N PRO A 298 1.03 27.35 2.48
CA PRO A 298 0.02 26.56 1.76
C PRO A 298 -0.33 25.22 2.43
N ASN A 299 0.55 24.72 3.31
CA ASN A 299 0.37 23.47 4.04
C ASN A 299 -0.23 23.66 5.45
N THR A 300 -0.78 24.85 5.74
CA THR A 300 -1.39 25.14 7.05
C THR A 300 -2.68 24.34 7.23
N ARG A 301 -2.86 23.76 8.42
CA ARG A 301 -4.04 22.96 8.75
C ARG A 301 -5.20 23.83 9.24
N GLU A 302 -6.42 23.34 9.04
CA GLU A 302 -7.66 23.95 9.56
C GLU A 302 -7.67 24.10 11.09
N SER A 303 -6.88 23.29 11.81
CA SER A 303 -6.80 23.28 13.28
C SER A 303 -6.24 24.60 13.86
N VAL A 304 -5.45 25.35 13.10
CA VAL A 304 -4.91 26.65 13.53
C VAL A 304 -6.03 27.69 13.70
N LEU A 305 -7.12 27.54 12.94
CA LEU A 305 -8.26 28.46 12.95
C LEU A 305 -9.35 28.05 13.95
N VAL A 306 -9.05 27.19 14.93
CA VAL A 306 -10.05 26.75 15.92
C VAL A 306 -10.60 27.91 16.75
N ASN A 307 -9.76 28.89 17.06
CA ASN A 307 -10.08 30.07 17.88
C ASN A 307 -10.49 31.31 17.06
N PHE A 308 -10.50 31.20 15.73
CA PHE A 308 -10.93 32.29 14.85
C PHE A 308 -12.46 32.44 14.88
N PRO A 309 -12.97 33.65 14.62
CA PRO A 309 -14.41 33.88 14.55
C PRO A 309 -15.01 33.22 13.30
N PRO A 310 -16.33 33.00 13.26
CA PRO A 310 -17.04 32.56 12.06
C PRO A 310 -16.75 33.48 10.87
N PHE A 311 -16.79 32.95 9.65
CA PHE A 311 -16.36 33.66 8.44
C PHE A 311 -17.09 34.99 8.21
N PRO A 312 -18.43 35.09 8.41
CA PRO A 312 -19.12 36.37 8.34
C PRO A 312 -18.60 37.41 9.35
N ASP A 313 -18.44 37.01 10.62
CA ASP A 313 -17.91 37.86 11.69
C ASP A 313 -16.41 38.17 11.50
N PHE A 314 -15.67 37.26 10.86
CA PHE A 314 -14.29 37.51 10.47
C PHE A 314 -14.21 38.63 9.42
N ILE A 315 -15.06 38.60 8.39
CA ILE A 315 -15.12 39.65 7.36
C ILE A 315 -15.47 40.99 8.01
N THR A 316 -16.52 41.06 8.84
CA THR A 316 -16.94 42.33 9.47
C THR A 316 -15.82 42.90 10.35
N ARG A 317 -15.11 42.06 11.11
CA ARG A 317 -13.97 42.50 11.93
C ARG A 317 -12.78 42.99 11.11
N CYS A 318 -12.54 42.39 9.94
CA CYS A 318 -11.47 42.81 9.03
C CYS A 318 -11.82 44.05 8.21
N VAL A 319 -13.11 44.34 8.01
CA VAL A 319 -13.57 45.60 7.41
C VAL A 319 -13.52 46.71 8.45
N GLU A 320 -13.96 46.45 9.69
CA GLU A 320 -13.92 47.41 10.80
C GLU A 320 -12.61 47.30 11.63
N VAL A 321 -11.45 47.45 10.98
CA VAL A 321 -10.14 47.27 11.64
C VAL A 321 -9.95 48.21 12.82
N ASP A 322 -10.37 49.48 12.70
CA ASP A 322 -10.18 50.49 13.75
C ASP A 322 -10.77 50.07 15.10
N LYS A 323 -11.92 49.37 15.07
CA LYS A 323 -12.59 48.88 16.29
C LYS A 323 -12.00 47.56 16.78
N ASN A 324 -11.48 46.73 15.86
CA ASN A 324 -11.10 45.34 16.13
C ASN A 324 -9.58 45.09 16.12
N MET A 325 -8.76 46.14 16.01
CA MET A 325 -7.30 46.03 15.90
C MET A 325 -6.69 45.20 17.03
N ALA A 326 -7.09 45.47 18.28
CA ALA A 326 -6.60 44.72 19.45
C ALA A 326 -6.99 43.22 19.42
N TYR A 327 -8.12 42.88 18.80
CA TYR A 327 -8.53 41.48 18.64
C TYR A 327 -7.69 40.80 17.55
N LEU A 328 -7.54 41.43 16.38
CA LEU A 328 -6.81 40.87 15.24
C LEU A 328 -5.31 40.70 15.54
N GLN A 329 -4.71 41.64 16.29
CA GLN A 329 -3.32 41.56 16.74
C GLN A 329 -3.00 40.34 17.63
N ASN A 330 -4.00 39.70 18.24
CA ASN A 330 -3.77 38.46 18.99
C ASN A 330 -3.50 37.25 18.08
N PHE A 331 -3.86 37.36 16.80
CA PHE A 331 -3.79 36.25 15.85
C PHE A 331 -2.86 36.52 14.67
N LEU A 332 -2.70 37.79 14.26
CA LEU A 332 -2.05 38.20 13.03
C LEU A 332 -1.09 39.37 13.26
N ASP A 333 -0.02 39.42 12.47
CA ASP A 333 0.93 40.53 12.47
C ASP A 333 0.31 41.80 11.87
N PRO A 334 0.75 43.01 12.28
CA PRO A 334 0.20 44.28 11.78
C PRO A 334 0.19 44.39 10.25
N THR A 335 1.26 43.94 9.58
CA THR A 335 1.37 43.96 8.11
C THR A 335 0.36 43.04 7.44
N ALA A 336 0.05 41.89 8.06
CA ALA A 336 -0.94 40.96 7.55
C ALA A 336 -2.37 41.52 7.69
N ILE A 337 -2.63 42.30 8.75
CA ILE A 337 -3.92 42.96 8.99
C ILE A 337 -4.20 44.01 7.90
N GLU A 338 -3.20 44.80 7.51
CA GLU A 338 -3.36 45.81 6.45
C GLU A 338 -3.70 45.19 5.09
N ILE A 339 -2.96 44.15 4.69
CA ILE A 339 -3.23 43.40 3.44
C ILE A 339 -4.63 42.77 3.48
N LEU A 340 -4.99 42.18 4.61
CA LEU A 340 -6.29 41.55 4.80
C LEU A 340 -7.42 42.58 4.74
N HIS A 341 -7.24 43.76 5.34
CA HIS A 341 -8.21 44.85 5.27
C HIS A 341 -8.46 45.31 3.84
N GLU A 342 -7.41 45.60 3.08
CA GLU A 342 -7.52 46.02 1.68
C GLU A 342 -8.25 44.97 0.82
N TYR A 343 -7.93 43.70 1.03
CA TYR A 343 -8.61 42.59 0.35
C TYR A 343 -10.08 42.44 0.78
N MET A 344 -10.39 42.58 2.06
CA MET A 344 -11.75 42.41 2.59
C MET A 344 -12.65 43.61 2.25
N VAL A 345 -12.12 44.82 2.14
CA VAL A 345 -12.90 45.98 1.68
C VAL A 345 -13.28 45.82 0.20
N SER A 346 -12.38 45.25 -0.62
CA SER A 346 -12.64 45.06 -2.05
C SER A 346 -13.48 43.81 -2.37
N ASN A 347 -13.32 42.71 -1.64
CA ASN A 347 -13.97 41.43 -1.95
C ASN A 347 -14.93 40.92 -0.87
N GLY A 348 -14.99 41.56 0.32
CA GLY A 348 -15.67 41.01 1.49
C GLY A 348 -17.16 40.80 1.30
N ILE A 349 -17.88 41.72 0.64
CA ILE A 349 -19.31 41.58 0.35
C ILE A 349 -19.56 40.38 -0.57
N ARG A 350 -18.79 40.25 -1.66
CA ARG A 350 -18.90 39.12 -2.58
C ARG A 350 -18.66 37.79 -1.88
N LEU A 351 -17.62 37.72 -1.04
CA LEU A 351 -17.28 36.51 -0.29
C LEU A 351 -18.36 36.15 0.73
N LEU A 352 -18.96 37.15 1.37
CA LEU A 352 -20.08 36.94 2.29
C LEU A 352 -21.31 36.40 1.55
N ASP A 353 -21.68 37.01 0.42
CA ASP A 353 -22.80 36.57 -0.41
C ASP A 353 -22.61 35.13 -0.93
N GLU A 354 -21.40 34.79 -1.38
CA GLU A 354 -21.04 33.43 -1.81
C GLU A 354 -21.16 32.40 -0.67
N PHE A 355 -20.74 32.79 0.54
CA PHE A 355 -20.84 31.93 1.73
C PHE A 355 -22.30 31.75 2.18
N GLU A 356 -23.08 32.82 2.25
CA GLU A 356 -24.49 32.77 2.63
C GLU A 356 -25.30 31.96 1.60
N ALA A 357 -25.07 32.18 0.29
CA ALA A 357 -25.74 31.42 -0.76
C ALA A 357 -25.51 29.90 -0.64
N ALA A 358 -24.32 29.47 -0.22
CA ALA A 358 -24.02 28.05 -0.01
C ALA A 358 -24.75 27.43 1.20
N HIS A 359 -25.25 28.24 2.13
CA HIS A 359 -25.88 27.78 3.38
C HIS A 359 -27.37 28.12 3.53
N VAL A 360 -27.94 29.04 2.74
CA VAL A 360 -29.38 29.41 2.78
C VAL A 360 -30.31 28.25 2.43
N GLU A 361 -29.88 27.32 1.57
CA GLU A 361 -30.66 26.12 1.21
C GLU A 361 -30.81 25.13 2.37
N ALA A 362 -30.03 25.28 3.46
CA ALA A 362 -30.02 24.37 4.62
C ALA A 362 -30.91 24.84 5.79
N ASN A 363 -31.91 25.70 5.54
CA ASN A 363 -32.85 26.15 6.58
C ASN A 363 -33.67 24.98 7.19
N PRO A 364 -34.02 25.02 8.49
CA PRO A 364 -34.12 23.84 9.37
C PRO A 364 -35.42 23.02 9.26
N SER A 365 -36.29 23.32 8.31
CA SER A 365 -37.60 22.68 8.16
C SER A 365 -37.60 21.46 7.26
N GLU A 366 -36.58 21.26 6.43
CA GLU A 366 -36.28 19.93 5.90
C GLU A 366 -35.71 19.14 7.07
N SER A 367 -36.63 18.44 7.73
CA SER A 367 -36.42 17.46 8.77
C SER A 367 -35.10 16.73 8.60
N LEU A 368 -34.43 16.48 9.73
CA LEU A 368 -33.40 15.45 9.92
C LEU A 368 -33.96 14.04 9.59
N ASP A 369 -34.56 13.87 8.42
CA ASP A 369 -35.16 12.66 7.93
C ASP A 369 -34.02 11.74 7.55
N PHE A 370 -33.54 11.05 8.57
CA PHE A 370 -32.74 9.86 8.44
C PHE A 370 -33.41 8.93 7.42
N LYS A 371 -32.82 8.83 6.23
CA LYS A 371 -33.28 7.94 5.18
C LYS A 371 -32.71 6.56 5.46
N ALA A 372 -33.51 5.71 6.09
CA ALA A 372 -33.10 4.35 6.40
C ALA A 372 -32.74 3.60 5.11
N ILE A 373 -31.52 3.06 5.10
CA ILE A 373 -30.97 2.29 3.98
C ILE A 373 -31.30 0.81 4.16
N SER A 374 -31.37 0.05 3.06
CA SER A 374 -31.57 -1.40 3.12
C SER A 374 -30.47 -2.09 3.95
N LEU A 375 -30.85 -3.13 4.69
CA LEU A 375 -29.94 -3.85 5.59
C LEU A 375 -28.71 -4.44 4.84
N ALA A 376 -28.90 -4.91 3.61
CA ALA A 376 -27.81 -5.41 2.77
C ALA A 376 -26.81 -4.31 2.43
N LYS A 377 -27.29 -3.12 2.01
CA LYS A 377 -26.44 -1.97 1.70
C LYS A 377 -25.73 -1.46 2.95
N TYR A 378 -26.43 -1.40 4.09
CA TYR A 378 -25.82 -1.08 5.38
C TYR A 378 -24.66 -2.05 5.72
N LYS A 379 -24.87 -3.36 5.63
CA LYS A 379 -23.82 -4.36 5.94
C LYS A 379 -22.57 -4.17 5.08
N THR A 380 -22.73 -3.83 3.80
CA THR A 380 -21.60 -3.54 2.91
C THR A 380 -20.85 -2.28 3.31
N ILE A 381 -21.58 -1.17 3.51
CA ILE A 381 -20.96 0.11 3.88
C ILE A 381 -20.27 -0.05 5.25
N ARG A 382 -20.91 -0.74 6.20
CA ARG A 382 -20.34 -1.08 7.51
C ARG A 382 -19.06 -1.86 7.38
N TYR A 383 -19.00 -2.85 6.49
CA TYR A 383 -17.78 -3.63 6.28
C TYR A 383 -16.63 -2.75 5.75
N LEU A 384 -16.88 -1.92 4.73
CA LEU A 384 -15.88 -1.01 4.18
C LEU A 384 -15.43 0.04 5.21
N PHE A 385 -16.38 0.57 5.97
CA PHE A 385 -16.10 1.53 7.03
C PHE A 385 -15.27 0.90 8.16
N LEU A 386 -15.59 -0.32 8.57
CA LEU A 386 -14.80 -1.07 9.54
C LEU A 386 -13.35 -1.28 9.06
N GLN A 387 -13.14 -1.56 7.77
CA GLN A 387 -11.78 -1.67 7.23
C GLN A 387 -10.98 -0.38 7.34
N HIS A 388 -11.63 0.77 7.16
CA HIS A 388 -11.05 2.10 7.36
C HIS A 388 -10.73 2.33 8.84
N LEU A 389 -11.71 2.12 9.74
CA LEU A 389 -11.52 2.30 11.18
C LEU A 389 -10.37 1.45 11.73
N VAL A 390 -10.30 0.17 11.35
CA VAL A 390 -9.18 -0.71 11.77
C VAL A 390 -7.82 -0.16 11.32
N GLN A 391 -7.73 0.46 10.13
CA GLN A 391 -6.48 1.06 9.67
C GLN A 391 -6.10 2.32 10.45
N VAL A 392 -7.09 3.11 10.86
CA VAL A 392 -6.89 4.30 11.70
C VAL A 392 -6.51 3.87 13.12
N ASP A 393 -7.17 2.85 13.66
CA ASP A 393 -6.90 2.29 14.98
C ASP A 393 -5.50 1.70 15.06
N GLU A 394 -5.07 0.92 14.06
CA GLU A 394 -3.68 0.44 13.96
C GLU A 394 -2.68 1.63 13.97
N ALA A 395 -2.98 2.71 13.25
CA ALA A 395 -2.13 3.89 13.23
C ALA A 395 -2.14 4.67 14.57
N LEU A 396 -3.28 4.70 15.27
CA LEU A 396 -3.42 5.29 16.60
C LEU A 396 -2.66 4.49 17.66
N GLU A 397 -2.71 3.16 17.58
CA GLU A 397 -1.95 2.27 18.45
C GLU A 397 -0.44 2.42 18.23
N GLU A 398 0.03 2.43 16.98
CA GLU A 398 1.44 2.71 16.67
C GLU A 398 1.86 4.10 17.17
N LEU A 399 0.97 5.11 17.07
CA LEU A 399 1.23 6.45 17.58
C LEU A 399 1.28 6.47 19.11
N LEU A 400 0.36 5.77 19.78
CA LEU A 400 0.35 5.62 21.23
C LEU A 400 1.64 4.97 21.72
N GLU A 401 2.09 3.89 21.07
CA GLU A 401 3.36 3.23 21.38
C GLU A 401 4.55 4.16 21.16
N ALA A 402 4.60 4.88 20.03
CA ALA A 402 5.66 5.83 19.72
C ALA A 402 5.76 6.98 20.74
N MET A 403 4.63 7.37 21.34
CA MET A 403 4.54 8.43 22.35
C MET A 403 4.69 7.91 23.80
N GLY A 404 5.02 6.63 24.00
CA GLY A 404 5.20 6.03 25.33
C GLY A 404 3.88 5.78 26.09
N GLY A 405 2.78 5.64 25.37
CA GLY A 405 1.46 5.26 25.89
C GLY A 405 0.61 6.41 26.45
N ASN A 406 1.12 7.64 26.49
CA ASN A 406 0.44 8.79 27.08
C ASN A 406 -0.11 9.77 26.04
N LEU A 407 -1.19 9.36 25.35
CA LEU A 407 -1.93 10.23 24.43
C LEU A 407 -3.44 10.06 24.68
N PRO A 408 -4.06 10.88 25.54
CA PRO A 408 -5.46 10.71 25.92
C PRO A 408 -6.41 10.91 24.74
N SER A 409 -6.13 11.82 23.81
CA SER A 409 -6.98 12.01 22.63
C SER A 409 -7.02 10.77 21.73
N ALA A 410 -5.89 10.07 21.56
CA ALA A 410 -5.88 8.82 20.78
C ALA A 410 -6.75 7.73 21.42
N ARG A 411 -6.70 7.57 22.76
CA ARG A 411 -7.58 6.62 23.47
C ARG A 411 -9.06 7.02 23.37
N LYS A 412 -9.37 8.31 23.44
CA LYS A 412 -10.74 8.80 23.25
C LYS A 412 -11.25 8.49 21.84
N LEU A 413 -10.41 8.62 20.82
CA LEU A 413 -10.77 8.31 19.43
C LEU A 413 -11.05 6.81 19.23
N LEU A 414 -10.17 5.94 19.75
CA LEU A 414 -10.39 4.49 19.75
C LEU A 414 -11.75 4.11 20.38
N ASN A 415 -12.05 4.67 21.55
CA ASN A 415 -13.34 4.43 22.21
C ASN A 415 -14.52 5.00 21.41
N LEU A 416 -14.34 6.14 20.73
CA LEU A 416 -15.36 6.74 19.88
C LEU A 416 -15.67 5.87 18.66
N HIS A 417 -14.68 5.19 18.07
CA HIS A 417 -14.91 4.25 16.97
C HIS A 417 -15.74 3.04 17.41
N VAL A 418 -15.50 2.52 18.62
CA VAL A 418 -16.32 1.47 19.21
C VAL A 418 -17.76 1.97 19.44
N GLU A 419 -17.92 3.13 20.07
CA GLU A 419 -19.23 3.77 20.30
C GLU A 419 -19.99 3.98 18.98
N LEU A 420 -19.28 4.42 17.94
CA LEU A 420 -19.84 4.64 16.61
C LEU A 420 -20.38 3.35 15.98
N LEU A 421 -19.61 2.27 16.02
CA LEU A 421 -20.04 0.98 15.48
C LEU A 421 -21.23 0.40 16.26
N ASP A 422 -21.26 0.59 17.58
CA ASP A 422 -22.37 0.18 18.42
C ASP A 422 -23.64 0.99 18.13
N LEU A 423 -23.52 2.31 17.95
CA LEU A 423 -24.64 3.17 17.56
C LEU A 423 -25.17 2.82 16.17
N LEU A 424 -24.30 2.52 15.21
CA LEU A 424 -24.72 2.03 13.88
C LEU A 424 -25.48 0.70 14.00
N ARG A 425 -25.00 -0.23 14.82
CA ARG A 425 -25.72 -1.49 15.10
C ARG A 425 -27.11 -1.23 15.68
N LEU A 426 -27.21 -0.36 16.69
CA LEU A 426 -28.48 -0.04 17.34
C LEU A 426 -29.49 0.64 16.40
N VAL A 427 -29.01 1.40 15.41
CA VAL A 427 -29.87 2.12 14.46
C VAL A 427 -30.33 1.25 13.30
N PHE A 428 -29.50 0.33 12.81
CA PHE A 428 -29.79 -0.45 11.60
C PHE A 428 -30.10 -1.94 11.83
N GLU A 429 -29.59 -2.56 12.90
CA GLU A 429 -29.76 -4.00 13.13
C GLU A 429 -30.87 -4.31 14.16
N CYS A 430 -31.24 -3.37 15.02
CA CYS A 430 -32.34 -3.57 15.97
C CYS A 430 -33.70 -3.51 15.27
N GLU A 431 -34.54 -4.52 15.52
CA GLU A 431 -35.92 -4.58 15.02
C GLU A 431 -36.77 -3.47 15.67
N GLY A 432 -36.94 -2.34 14.98
CA GLY A 432 -37.75 -1.23 15.47
C GLY A 432 -37.49 0.09 14.74
N LYS A 433 -38.27 1.13 15.08
CA LYS A 433 -37.95 2.49 14.63
C LYS A 433 -36.65 2.94 15.32
N PRO A 434 -35.69 3.52 14.58
CA PRO A 434 -34.46 4.00 15.18
C PRO A 434 -34.78 5.06 16.23
N LEU A 435 -34.23 4.92 17.43
CA LEU A 435 -34.44 5.90 18.48
C LEU A 435 -33.83 7.23 18.04
N LYS A 436 -34.63 8.30 18.07
CA LYS A 436 -34.18 9.66 17.71
C LYS A 436 -32.89 10.07 18.41
N GLN A 437 -32.71 9.64 19.66
CA GLN A 437 -31.49 9.90 20.44
C GLN A 437 -30.24 9.23 19.85
N HIS A 438 -30.33 8.01 19.33
CA HIS A 438 -29.20 7.32 18.70
C HIS A 438 -28.81 8.00 17.39
N VAL A 439 -29.80 8.40 16.58
CA VAL A 439 -29.57 9.14 15.34
C VAL A 439 -28.90 10.49 15.64
N GLN A 440 -29.38 11.23 16.66
CA GLN A 440 -28.75 12.49 17.08
C GLN A 440 -27.30 12.30 17.55
N LYS A 441 -27.01 11.22 18.30
CA LYS A 441 -25.64 10.88 18.68
C LYS A 441 -24.78 10.60 17.44
N LEU A 442 -25.28 9.84 16.47
CA LEU A 442 -24.56 9.57 15.22
C LEU A 442 -24.26 10.84 14.43
N ILE A 443 -25.22 11.77 14.34
CA ILE A 443 -25.04 13.07 13.66
C ILE A 443 -23.92 13.90 14.31
N ALA A 444 -23.75 13.80 15.63
CA ALA A 444 -22.70 14.51 16.36
C ALA A 444 -21.31 13.86 16.29
N ILE A 445 -21.19 12.61 15.80
CA ILE A 445 -19.90 11.89 15.78
C ILE A 445 -18.86 12.56 14.87
N PRO A 446 -19.16 12.96 13.62
CA PRO A 446 -18.18 13.65 12.77
C PRO A 446 -17.53 14.87 13.45
N GLN A 447 -18.32 15.65 14.18
CA GLN A 447 -17.81 16.77 14.97
C GLN A 447 -16.90 16.28 16.10
N ARG A 448 -17.34 15.28 16.89
CA ARG A 448 -16.53 14.72 17.97
C ARG A 448 -15.20 14.16 17.47
N VAL A 449 -15.21 13.48 16.32
CA VAL A 449 -13.99 12.97 15.67
C VAL A 449 -13.08 14.14 15.30
N SER A 450 -13.60 15.18 14.64
CA SER A 450 -12.80 16.37 14.31
C SER A 450 -12.19 17.02 15.55
N ASP A 451 -12.97 17.25 16.60
CA ASP A 451 -12.49 17.93 17.81
C ASP A 451 -11.39 17.11 18.52
N ILE A 452 -11.50 15.77 18.53
CA ILE A 452 -10.48 14.88 19.10
C ILE A 452 -9.21 14.85 18.23
N LEU A 453 -9.36 14.86 16.90
CA LEU A 453 -8.22 14.90 15.98
C LEU A 453 -7.47 16.24 16.07
N ASP A 454 -8.20 17.35 16.18
CA ASP A 454 -7.62 18.69 16.33
C ASP A 454 -6.83 18.82 17.66
N SER A 455 -7.17 18.05 18.70
CA SER A 455 -6.42 18.02 19.96
C SER A 455 -5.18 17.12 19.97
N LEU A 456 -4.98 16.26 18.96
CA LEU A 456 -3.81 15.36 18.92
C LEU A 456 -2.49 16.11 18.75
N GLU A 457 -2.44 17.07 17.83
CA GLU A 457 -1.24 17.86 17.52
C GLU A 457 -0.71 18.65 18.73
N PRO A 458 -1.52 19.45 19.46
CA PRO A 458 -1.05 20.15 20.65
C PRO A 458 -0.67 19.16 21.78
N GLU A 459 -1.38 18.04 21.94
CA GLU A 459 -0.98 17.01 22.91
C GLU A 459 0.41 16.45 22.59
N ILE A 460 0.67 16.12 21.32
CA ILE A 460 1.97 15.61 20.86
C ILE A 460 3.06 16.66 21.10
N GLU A 461 2.81 17.92 20.77
CA GLU A 461 3.76 19.01 21.02
C GLU A 461 4.09 19.15 22.51
N THR A 462 3.09 19.08 23.40
CA THR A 462 3.33 19.15 24.85
C THR A 462 4.15 17.98 25.37
N ILE A 463 3.97 16.78 24.80
CA ILE A 463 4.76 15.60 25.15
C ILE A 463 6.19 15.76 24.67
N TYR A 464 6.40 16.22 23.44
CA TYR A 464 7.74 16.50 22.91
C TYR A 464 8.46 17.57 23.74
N LYS A 465 7.79 18.69 24.05
CA LYS A 465 8.32 19.73 24.93
C LYS A 465 8.71 19.16 26.30
N ARG A 466 7.91 18.25 26.85
CA ARG A 466 8.20 17.58 28.13
C ARG A 466 9.41 16.65 28.02
N LEU A 467 9.49 15.83 26.98
CA LEU A 467 10.61 14.92 26.74
C LEU A 467 11.92 15.70 26.54
N TYR A 468 11.88 16.78 25.76
CA TYR A 468 13.02 17.66 25.53
C TYR A 468 13.46 18.38 26.82
N ARG A 469 12.52 18.86 27.63
CA ARG A 469 12.82 19.41 28.97
C ARG A 469 13.50 18.38 29.87
N ASN A 470 13.05 17.12 29.82
CA ASN A 470 13.63 16.05 30.64
C ASN A 470 15.04 15.67 30.17
N SER A 471 15.29 15.60 28.85
CA SER A 471 16.63 15.31 28.32
C SER A 471 17.63 16.42 28.68
N LEU A 472 17.24 17.69 28.59
CA LEU A 472 18.06 18.81 29.04
C LEU A 472 18.34 18.75 30.55
N GLN A 473 17.34 18.43 31.38
CA GLN A 473 17.54 18.27 32.83
C GLN A 473 18.50 17.12 33.19
N GLN A 474 18.53 16.04 32.38
CA GLN A 474 19.46 14.94 32.57
C GLN A 474 20.90 15.32 32.19
N GLN A 475 21.08 16.15 31.15
CA GLN A 475 22.38 16.68 30.75
C GLN A 475 22.94 17.69 31.76
N LEU A 476 22.08 18.42 32.46
CA LEU A 476 22.47 19.34 33.54
C LEU A 476 22.89 18.53 34.77
N GLY A 477 24.19 18.39 34.98
CA GLY A 477 24.79 17.62 36.08
C GLY A 477 24.58 18.27 37.46
N ASN A 478 24.59 19.60 37.52
CA ASN A 478 24.54 20.32 38.79
C ASN A 478 23.10 20.74 39.19
N LYS A 479 22.77 20.60 40.48
CA LYS A 479 21.47 21.05 41.06
C LYS A 479 21.21 22.54 40.83
N TYR A 480 22.27 23.36 40.79
CA TYR A 480 22.21 24.79 40.49
C TYR A 480 21.83 25.06 39.03
N GLU A 481 22.51 24.42 38.08
CA GLU A 481 22.22 24.53 36.64
C GLU A 481 20.77 24.11 36.33
N ARG A 482 20.27 23.03 36.96
CA ARG A 482 18.86 22.62 36.85
C ARG A 482 17.89 23.69 37.35
N ARG A 483 18.22 24.43 38.42
CA ARG A 483 17.39 25.52 38.94
C ARG A 483 17.41 26.73 38.02
N LEU A 484 18.59 27.11 37.51
CA LEU A 484 18.75 28.21 36.57
C LEU A 484 18.00 27.94 35.26
N PHE A 485 18.12 26.72 34.72
CA PHE A 485 17.39 26.27 33.53
C PHE A 485 15.87 26.25 33.74
N LYS A 486 15.39 25.78 34.90
CA LYS A 486 13.96 25.86 35.24
C LYS A 486 13.47 27.31 35.33
N ALA A 487 14.32 28.24 35.77
CA ALA A 487 13.97 29.67 35.84
C ALA A 487 13.96 30.34 34.45
N SER A 488 14.91 30.01 33.56
CA SER A 488 14.93 30.56 32.20
C SER A 488 13.76 30.06 31.35
N MET A 489 13.40 28.78 31.47
CA MET A 489 12.26 28.17 30.76
C MET A 489 10.87 28.62 31.25
N ARG A 490 10.77 29.35 32.37
CA ARG A 490 9.50 30.01 32.76
C ARG A 490 9.28 31.36 32.07
N ARG A 491 10.32 31.91 31.43
CA ARG A 491 10.25 33.19 30.70
C ARG A 491 9.94 33.02 29.21
N VAL A 492 10.07 31.80 28.69
CA VAL A 492 9.73 31.40 27.31
C VAL A 492 8.42 30.63 27.37
#